data_AF-A0A7S0QVJ2-F1
#
_entry.id   AF-A0A7S0QVJ2-F1
#
_cell.length_a   1.000
_cell.length_b   1.000
_cell.length_c   1.000
_cell.angle_alpha   90.00
_cell.angle_beta   90.00
_cell.angle_gamma   90.00
#
_symmetry.space_group_name_H-M   'P 1'
#
loop_
_entity.id
_entity.type
_entity.pdbx_description
1 polymer ?
#
loop_
_entity_poly.entity_id
_entity_poly.type
_entity_poly.pdbx_seq_one_letter_code
_entity_poly.pdbx_strand_id
1 'polypeptide(L)'
;GLGGNVDVLTCRADWLFHRGAYEACHALCGRVLEADPYALQALPLALSSALVLGRRSELFMRGHKLVAEYPGHAVAWYAVGLYYMASKQYEAARRYLSKATSLDPGFAPAWVAFGHAFSAQDERDQAMAAYRTAARLFPGLHLPVLGMGMEYSAMNNLQLAERMLLAAHELCPGDAVTCHELGVCAYKGGNVAQA
;
A
#
# COMPACT_ATOMS: atom_id res chain seq x y z
N GLY A 1 -24.73 20.49 -5.04
CA GLY A 1 -24.73 19.08 -4.62
C GLY A 1 -23.29 18.63 -4.42
N LEU A 2 -22.98 18.03 -3.27
CA LEU A 2 -21.60 17.73 -2.82
C LEU A 2 -20.89 16.60 -3.60
N GLY A 3 -21.55 15.96 -4.56
CA GLY A 3 -21.02 14.79 -5.28
C GLY A 3 -19.87 15.06 -6.25
N GLY A 4 -19.53 16.33 -6.49
CA GLY A 4 -18.39 16.74 -7.32
C GLY A 4 -17.17 17.19 -6.54
N ASN A 5 -17.21 17.22 -5.20
CA ASN A 5 -16.05 17.63 -4.41
C ASN A 5 -14.96 16.55 -4.49
N VAL A 6 -13.73 16.97 -4.78
CA VAL A 6 -12.54 16.11 -4.87
C VAL A 6 -12.37 15.30 -3.59
N ASP A 7 -12.55 15.92 -2.42
CA ASP A 7 -12.40 15.24 -1.12
C ASP A 7 -13.42 14.12 -0.90
N VAL A 8 -14.66 14.31 -1.37
CA VAL A 8 -15.71 13.29 -1.26
C VAL A 8 -15.42 12.13 -2.20
N LEU A 9 -14.88 12.44 -3.38
CA LEU A 9 -14.49 11.44 -4.36
C LEU A 9 -13.25 10.64 -3.90
N THR A 10 -12.25 11.29 -3.29
CA THR A 10 -11.08 10.59 -2.75
C THR A 10 -11.45 9.65 -1.59
N CYS A 11 -12.28 10.09 -0.65
CA CYS A 11 -12.80 9.21 0.41
C CYS A 11 -13.58 8.02 -0.16
N ARG A 12 -14.37 8.24 -1.21
CA ARG A 12 -15.09 7.15 -1.89
C ARG A 12 -14.14 6.19 -2.61
N ALA A 13 -13.08 6.70 -3.23
CA ALA A 13 -12.07 5.88 -3.86
C ALA A 13 -11.35 5.00 -2.82
N ASP A 14 -10.99 5.58 -1.68
CA ASP A 14 -10.30 4.88 -0.58
C ASP A 14 -11.14 3.73 -0.04
N TRP A 15 -12.44 3.99 0.17
CA TRP A 15 -13.40 2.96 0.55
C TRP A 15 -13.52 1.84 -0.50
N LEU A 16 -13.51 2.16 -1.80
CA LEU A 16 -13.55 1.16 -2.87
C LEU A 16 -12.27 0.32 -2.90
N PHE A 17 -11.11 0.94 -2.65
CA PHE A 17 -9.82 0.26 -2.61
C PHE A 17 -9.79 -0.80 -1.51
N HIS A 18 -10.26 -0.45 -0.30
CA HIS A 18 -10.32 -1.38 0.82
C HIS A 18 -11.33 -2.52 0.65
N ARG A 19 -12.36 -2.33 -0.19
CA ARG A 19 -13.28 -3.41 -0.58
C ARG A 19 -12.76 -4.33 -1.69
N GLY A 20 -11.57 -4.06 -2.23
CA GLY A 20 -11.00 -4.81 -3.35
C GLY A 20 -11.58 -4.45 -4.71
N ALA A 21 -12.40 -3.40 -4.81
CA ALA A 21 -12.97 -2.93 -6.08
C ALA A 21 -11.97 -2.03 -6.83
N TYR A 22 -10.81 -2.59 -7.19
CA TYR A 22 -9.67 -1.83 -7.71
C TYR A 22 -9.93 -1.15 -9.05
N GLU A 23 -10.72 -1.76 -9.95
CA GLU A 23 -11.08 -1.14 -11.24
C GLU A 23 -11.96 0.10 -11.07
N ALA A 24 -12.97 0.00 -10.20
CA ALA A 24 -13.86 1.12 -9.88
C ALA A 24 -13.10 2.25 -9.17
N CYS A 25 -12.21 1.90 -8.23
CA CYS A 25 -11.30 2.85 -7.59
C CYS A 25 -10.44 3.56 -8.64
N HIS A 26 -9.82 2.82 -9.55
CA HIS A 26 -8.93 3.38 -10.55
C HIS A 26 -9.66 4.33 -11.52
N ALA A 27 -10.86 3.95 -11.99
CA ALA A 27 -11.68 4.80 -12.83
C ALA A 27 -12.10 6.09 -12.11
N LEU A 28 -12.44 5.99 -10.82
CA LEU A 28 -12.83 7.15 -10.01
C LEU A 28 -11.64 8.09 -9.75
N CYS A 29 -10.47 7.55 -9.43
CA CYS A 29 -9.22 8.31 -9.32
C CYS A 29 -8.85 8.99 -10.64
N GLY A 30 -9.03 8.32 -11.79
CA GLY A 30 -8.81 8.90 -13.11
C GLY A 30 -9.67 10.15 -13.34
N ARG A 31 -10.96 10.07 -13.03
CA ARG A 31 -11.89 11.22 -13.12
C ARG A 31 -11.50 12.38 -12.20
N VAL A 32 -10.99 12.07 -11.00
CA VAL A 32 -10.51 13.09 -10.06
C VAL A 32 -9.28 13.80 -10.62
N LEU A 33 -8.33 13.06 -11.19
CA LEU A 33 -7.12 13.63 -11.78
C LEU A 33 -7.36 14.38 -13.10
N GLU A 34 -8.40 14.01 -13.85
CA GLU A 34 -8.85 14.78 -15.02
C GLU A 34 -9.49 16.11 -14.62
N ALA A 35 -10.25 16.14 -13.52
CA ALA A 35 -10.87 17.35 -12.99
C ALA A 35 -9.84 18.27 -12.31
N ASP A 36 -8.91 17.70 -11.57
CA ASP A 36 -7.80 18.41 -10.93
C ASP A 36 -6.50 17.59 -11.02
N PRO A 37 -5.63 17.91 -12.00
CA PRO A 37 -4.32 17.28 -12.14
C PRO A 37 -3.42 17.44 -10.91
N TYR A 38 -3.70 18.42 -10.06
CA TYR A 38 -2.90 18.78 -8.88
C TYR A 38 -3.47 18.18 -7.58
N ALA A 39 -4.46 17.30 -7.67
CA ALA A 39 -5.01 16.59 -6.51
C ALA A 39 -3.98 15.57 -5.94
N LEU A 40 -2.98 16.08 -5.22
CA LEU A 40 -1.88 15.29 -4.64
C LEU A 40 -2.38 14.20 -3.69
N GLN A 41 -3.54 14.41 -3.05
CA GLN A 41 -4.15 13.43 -2.15
C GLN A 41 -4.69 12.19 -2.90
N ALA A 42 -5.14 12.36 -4.15
CA ALA A 42 -5.69 11.27 -4.96
C ALA A 42 -4.58 10.43 -5.63
N LEU A 43 -3.39 11.01 -5.81
CA LEU A 43 -2.27 10.37 -6.54
C LEU A 43 -1.79 9.06 -5.89
N PRO A 44 -1.51 8.97 -4.57
CA PRO A 44 -1.04 7.72 -3.95
C PRO A 44 -2.02 6.56 -4.15
N LEU A 45 -3.33 6.85 -4.08
CA LEU A 45 -4.37 5.87 -4.27
C LEU A 45 -4.52 5.45 -5.75
N ALA A 46 -4.40 6.41 -6.66
CA ALA A 46 -4.38 6.15 -8.10
C ALA A 46 -3.18 5.26 -8.50
N LEU A 47 -2.01 5.50 -7.91
CA LEU A 47 -0.81 4.71 -8.14
C LEU A 47 -0.90 3.31 -7.52
N SER A 48 -1.42 3.22 -6.29
CA SER A 48 -1.66 1.94 -5.62
C SER A 48 -2.65 1.05 -6.39
N SER A 49 -3.75 1.63 -6.88
CA SER A 49 -4.71 0.88 -7.72
C SER A 49 -4.09 0.44 -9.05
N ALA A 50 -3.29 1.28 -9.70
CA ALA A 50 -2.58 0.91 -10.93
C ALA A 50 -1.55 -0.21 -10.71
N LEU A 51 -0.89 -0.23 -9.54
CA LEU A 51 0.02 -1.32 -9.13
C LEU A 51 -0.72 -2.64 -8.98
N VAL A 52 -1.85 -2.65 -8.25
CA VAL A 52 -2.65 -3.86 -8.04
C VAL A 52 -3.21 -4.39 -9.36
N LEU A 53 -3.64 -3.50 -10.26
CA LEU A 53 -4.10 -3.86 -11.62
C LEU A 53 -2.95 -4.23 -12.59
N GLY A 54 -1.68 -4.12 -12.17
CA GLY A 54 -0.53 -4.48 -12.99
C GLY A 54 -0.28 -3.55 -14.18
N ARG A 55 -0.82 -2.32 -14.19
CA ARG A 55 -0.71 -1.34 -15.28
C ARG A 55 0.67 -0.66 -15.32
N ARG A 56 1.69 -1.45 -15.67
CA ARG A 56 3.10 -1.03 -15.69
C ARG A 56 3.37 0.17 -16.61
N SER A 57 2.78 0.19 -17.80
CA SER A 57 2.94 1.28 -18.77
C SER A 57 2.41 2.61 -18.25
N GLU A 58 1.25 2.59 -17.59
CA GLU A 58 0.66 3.77 -16.99
C GLU A 58 1.51 4.29 -15.81
N LEU A 59 1.96 3.39 -14.94
CA LEU A 59 2.88 3.72 -13.85
C LEU A 59 4.18 4.34 -14.36
N PHE A 60 4.75 3.80 -15.43
CA PHE A 60 5.95 4.35 -16.06
C PHE A 60 5.71 5.78 -16.54
N MET A 61 4.66 6.00 -17.33
CA MET A 61 4.34 7.32 -17.89
C MET A 61 4.03 8.33 -16.79
N ARG A 62 3.23 7.98 -15.79
CA ARG A 62 2.89 8.86 -14.67
C ARG A 62 4.10 9.17 -13.79
N GLY A 63 4.92 8.16 -13.48
CA GLY A 63 6.13 8.35 -12.68
C GLY A 63 7.12 9.32 -13.34
N HIS A 64 7.36 9.18 -14.65
CA HIS A 64 8.27 10.09 -15.38
C HIS A 64 7.72 11.52 -15.46
N LYS A 65 6.42 11.69 -15.70
CA LYS A 65 5.78 13.01 -15.68
C LYS A 65 5.89 13.68 -14.31
N LEU A 66 5.56 12.95 -13.24
CA LEU A 66 5.64 13.48 -11.87
C LEU A 66 7.06 13.86 -11.46
N VAL A 67 8.08 13.11 -11.89
CA VAL A 67 9.48 13.46 -11.61
C VAL A 67 9.91 14.70 -12.39
N ALA A 68 9.42 14.88 -13.63
CA ALA A 68 9.73 16.06 -14.44
C ALA A 68 9.07 17.34 -13.86
N GLU A 69 7.83 17.24 -13.41
CA GLU A 69 7.07 18.37 -12.88
C GLU A 69 7.39 18.67 -11.39
N TYR A 70 7.58 17.63 -10.58
CA TYR A 70 7.73 17.71 -9.13
C TYR A 70 8.89 16.87 -8.58
N PRO A 71 10.14 17.17 -8.94
CA PRO A 71 11.30 16.38 -8.50
C PRO A 71 11.53 16.41 -6.98
N GLY A 72 11.00 17.43 -6.28
CA GLY A 72 11.11 17.57 -4.83
C GLY A 72 10.00 16.87 -4.03
N HIS A 73 8.95 16.36 -4.68
CA HIS A 73 7.84 15.72 -3.96
C HIS A 73 8.06 14.21 -3.82
N ALA A 74 7.78 13.68 -2.62
CA ALA A 74 7.91 12.25 -2.34
C ALA A 74 7.03 11.37 -3.25
N VAL A 75 5.84 11.85 -3.62
CA VAL A 75 4.89 11.14 -4.50
C VAL A 75 5.48 10.81 -5.87
N ALA A 76 6.34 11.67 -6.42
CA ALA A 76 6.98 11.43 -7.72
C ALA A 76 7.93 10.22 -7.66
N TRP A 77 8.78 10.18 -6.62
CA TRP A 77 9.72 9.07 -6.41
C TRP A 77 9.01 7.79 -5.97
N TYR A 78 7.89 7.93 -5.25
CA TYR A 78 7.01 6.83 -4.92
C TYR A 78 6.41 6.17 -6.18
N ALA A 79 5.91 6.96 -7.14
CA ALA A 79 5.39 6.44 -8.40
C ALA A 79 6.44 5.63 -9.18
N VAL A 80 7.68 6.13 -9.25
CA VAL A 80 8.80 5.41 -9.87
C VAL A 80 9.13 4.13 -9.08
N GLY A 81 9.16 4.20 -7.75
CA GLY A 81 9.33 3.03 -6.89
C GLY A 81 8.28 1.94 -7.15
N LEU A 82 7.01 2.34 -7.28
CA LEU A 82 5.90 1.42 -7.60
C LEU A 82 6.02 0.83 -9.00
N TYR A 83 6.49 1.57 -9.99
CA TYR A 83 6.79 1.02 -11.31
C TYR A 83 7.83 -0.11 -11.24
N TYR A 84 8.90 0.07 -10.48
CA TYR A 84 9.91 -0.98 -10.27
C TYR A 84 9.37 -2.16 -9.45
N MET A 85 8.49 -1.91 -8.46
CA MET A 85 7.76 -2.96 -7.75
C MET A 85 6.91 -3.80 -8.70
N ALA A 86 6.13 -3.16 -9.57
CA ALA A 86 5.33 -3.83 -10.60
C ALA A 86 6.18 -4.64 -11.58
N SER A 87 7.43 -4.20 -11.80
CA SER A 87 8.44 -4.86 -12.63
C SER A 87 9.25 -5.92 -11.89
N LYS A 88 8.95 -6.20 -10.61
CA LYS A 88 9.67 -7.12 -9.72
C LYS A 88 11.18 -6.79 -9.56
N GLN A 89 11.56 -5.54 -9.79
CA GLN A 89 12.93 -5.05 -9.58
C GLN A 89 13.04 -4.41 -8.20
N TYR A 90 13.04 -5.23 -7.16
CA TYR A 90 12.91 -4.79 -5.77
C TYR A 90 14.09 -3.94 -5.30
N GLU A 91 15.32 -4.21 -5.75
CA GLU A 91 16.48 -3.36 -5.41
C GLU A 91 16.36 -1.93 -5.94
N ALA A 92 15.95 -1.78 -7.20
CA ALA A 92 15.71 -0.47 -7.80
C ALA A 92 14.55 0.23 -7.09
N ALA A 93 13.46 -0.50 -6.81
CA ALA A 93 12.33 0.03 -6.06
C ALA A 93 12.76 0.58 -4.70
N ARG A 94 13.58 -0.14 -3.94
CA ARG A 94 14.11 0.30 -2.64
C ARG A 94 14.87 1.61 -2.73
N ARG A 95 15.70 1.81 -3.76
CA ARG A 95 16.46 3.07 -3.94
C ARG A 95 15.52 4.26 -4.11
N TYR A 96 14.50 4.13 -4.95
CA TYR A 96 13.56 5.22 -5.21
C TYR A 96 12.56 5.44 -4.05
N LEU A 97 12.13 4.37 -3.39
CA LEU A 97 11.28 4.45 -2.19
C LEU A 97 12.04 5.07 -1.01
N SER A 98 13.32 4.73 -0.82
CA SER A 98 14.18 5.38 0.16
C SER A 98 14.35 6.88 -0.13
N LYS A 99 14.41 7.26 -1.40
CA LYS A 99 14.41 8.68 -1.77
C LYS A 99 13.08 9.35 -1.42
N ALA A 100 11.95 8.70 -1.70
CA ALA A 100 10.62 9.21 -1.33
C ALA A 100 10.49 9.43 0.19
N THR A 101 10.91 8.46 1.01
CA THR A 101 10.86 8.59 2.48
C THR A 101 11.87 9.59 3.03
N SER A 102 12.98 9.83 2.33
CA SER A 102 13.94 10.88 2.72
C SER A 102 13.42 12.30 2.43
N LEU A 103 12.61 12.46 1.38
CA LEU A 103 12.00 13.73 1.00
C LEU A 103 10.81 14.07 1.89
N ASP A 104 9.97 13.08 2.19
CA ASP A 104 8.88 13.22 3.14
C ASP A 104 8.87 12.02 4.11
N PRO A 105 9.46 12.19 5.31
CA PRO A 105 9.44 11.16 6.34
C PRO A 105 8.04 10.80 6.83
N GLY A 106 7.06 11.70 6.66
CA GLY A 106 5.66 11.50 7.05
C GLY A 106 4.84 10.74 6.01
N PHE A 107 5.38 10.46 4.83
CA PHE A 107 4.64 9.83 3.74
C PHE A 107 4.52 8.30 3.92
N ALA A 108 3.51 7.87 4.68
CA ALA A 108 3.33 6.46 5.01
C ALA A 108 3.13 5.50 3.85
N PRO A 109 2.45 5.85 2.72
CA PRO A 109 2.36 4.94 1.58
C PRO A 109 3.73 4.52 1.04
N ALA A 110 4.74 5.39 1.10
CA ALA A 110 6.10 5.02 0.74
C ALA A 110 6.74 4.06 1.75
N TRP A 111 6.52 4.25 3.05
CA TRP A 111 7.00 3.31 4.07
C TRP A 111 6.38 1.91 3.93
N VAL A 112 5.08 1.83 3.62
CA VAL A 112 4.41 0.55 3.34
C VAL A 112 5.01 -0.13 2.12
N ALA A 113 5.16 0.59 1.01
CA ALA A 113 5.77 0.03 -0.20
C ALA A 113 7.24 -0.36 0.03
N PHE A 114 7.96 0.38 0.87
CA PHE A 114 9.33 0.07 1.24
C PHE A 114 9.41 -1.24 2.04
N GLY A 115 8.48 -1.44 2.99
CA GLY A 115 8.31 -2.72 3.70
C GLY A 115 8.02 -3.88 2.76
N HIS A 116 7.09 -3.71 1.80
CA HIS A 116 6.79 -4.73 0.78
C HIS A 116 8.01 -5.08 -0.07
N ALA A 117 8.86 -4.09 -0.40
CA ALA A 117 10.06 -4.33 -1.19
C ALA A 117 11.11 -5.17 -0.44
N PHE A 118 11.25 -4.98 0.87
CA PHE A 118 12.11 -5.81 1.72
C PHE A 118 11.53 -7.21 1.94
N SER A 119 10.23 -7.28 2.22
CA SER A 119 9.48 -8.53 2.37
C SER A 119 9.65 -9.45 1.16
N ALA A 120 9.54 -8.89 -0.05
CA ALA A 120 9.72 -9.62 -1.30
C ALA A 120 11.17 -10.11 -1.56
N GLN A 121 12.14 -9.68 -0.74
CA GLN A 121 13.53 -10.12 -0.77
C GLN A 121 13.90 -10.95 0.48
N ASP A 122 12.90 -11.37 1.28
CA ASP A 122 13.08 -12.07 2.56
C ASP A 122 13.93 -11.30 3.60
N GLU A 123 14.07 -9.98 3.43
CA GLU A 123 14.76 -9.08 4.37
C GLU A 123 13.80 -8.64 5.50
N ARG A 124 13.44 -9.61 6.35
CA ARG A 124 12.32 -9.48 7.30
C ARG A 124 12.52 -8.42 8.38
N ASP A 125 13.74 -8.24 8.89
CA ASP A 125 14.04 -7.25 9.93
C ASP A 125 13.83 -5.82 9.42
N GLN A 126 14.31 -5.54 8.21
CA GLN A 126 14.12 -4.27 7.53
C GLN A 126 12.65 -4.04 7.17
N ALA A 127 11.94 -5.08 6.70
CA ALA A 127 10.51 -5.02 6.42
C ALA A 127 9.70 -4.65 7.68
N MET A 128 9.96 -5.33 8.79
CA MET A 128 9.32 -5.08 10.08
C MET A 128 9.59 -3.65 10.59
N ALA A 129 10.82 -3.15 10.43
CA ALA A 129 11.15 -1.76 10.78
C ALA A 129 10.34 -0.74 9.96
N ALA A 130 10.19 -0.97 8.65
CA ALA A 130 9.43 -0.11 7.75
C ALA A 130 7.92 -0.16 8.02
N TYR A 131 7.35 -1.33 8.35
CA TYR A 131 5.94 -1.40 8.74
C TYR A 131 5.67 -0.73 10.09
N ARG A 132 6.59 -0.83 11.05
CA ARG A 132 6.48 -0.14 12.34
C ARG A 132 6.57 1.38 12.19
N THR A 133 7.36 1.91 11.26
CA THR A 133 7.35 3.35 10.97
C THR A 133 6.02 3.75 10.32
N ALA A 134 5.54 3.00 9.33
CA ALA A 134 4.25 3.27 8.69
C ALA A 134 3.08 3.27 9.69
N ALA A 135 3.01 2.26 10.57
CA ALA A 135 1.97 2.14 11.60
C ALA A 135 1.99 3.31 12.61
N ARG A 136 3.18 3.84 12.94
CA ARG A 136 3.30 5.02 13.80
C ARG A 136 2.83 6.31 13.12
N LEU A 137 3.07 6.43 11.82
CA LEU A 137 2.66 7.60 11.05
C LEU A 137 1.15 7.61 10.81
N PHE A 138 0.55 6.45 10.55
CA PHE A 138 -0.89 6.29 10.30
C PHE A 138 -1.47 5.14 11.14
N PRO A 139 -1.84 5.40 12.40
CA PRO A 139 -2.39 4.38 13.30
C PRO A 139 -3.72 3.78 12.82
N GLY A 140 -4.49 4.49 11.99
CA GLY A 140 -5.77 4.03 11.45
C GLY A 140 -5.66 3.16 10.20
N LEU A 141 -4.46 2.97 9.64
CA LEU A 141 -4.26 2.17 8.45
C LEU A 141 -3.96 0.72 8.85
N HIS A 142 -4.74 -0.25 8.34
CA HIS A 142 -4.57 -1.66 8.66
C HIS A 142 -3.41 -2.32 7.89
N LEU A 143 -3.06 -1.81 6.70
CA LEU A 143 -2.05 -2.40 5.81
C LEU A 143 -0.66 -2.64 6.46
N PRO A 144 -0.06 -1.71 7.23
CA PRO A 144 1.20 -1.97 7.92
C PRO A 144 1.08 -3.09 8.96
N VAL A 145 -0.04 -3.15 9.68
CA VAL A 145 -0.29 -4.16 10.73
C VAL A 145 -0.47 -5.53 10.11
N LEU A 146 -1.21 -5.60 9.00
CA LEU A 146 -1.34 -6.77 8.15
C LEU A 146 0.03 -7.24 7.65
N GLY A 147 0.87 -6.33 7.12
CA GLY A 147 2.23 -6.65 6.68
C GLY A 147 3.09 -7.24 7.80
N MET A 148 3.02 -6.69 9.01
CA MET A 148 3.71 -7.28 10.19
C MET A 148 3.19 -8.68 10.52
N GLY A 149 1.87 -8.90 10.44
CA GLY A 149 1.24 -10.21 10.64
C GLY A 149 1.74 -11.26 9.63
N MET A 150 1.86 -10.89 8.35
CA MET A 150 2.42 -11.75 7.30
C MET A 150 3.89 -12.11 7.60
N GLU A 151 4.71 -11.14 8.01
CA GLU A 151 6.11 -11.39 8.38
C GLU A 151 6.22 -12.35 9.57
N TYR A 152 5.41 -12.18 10.61
CA TYR A 152 5.38 -13.11 11.75
C TYR A 152 4.91 -14.52 11.34
N SER A 153 3.94 -14.61 10.43
CA SER A 153 3.47 -15.88 9.85
C SER A 153 4.57 -16.57 9.03
N ALA A 154 5.42 -15.80 8.33
CA ALA A 154 6.59 -16.31 7.62
C ALA A 154 7.70 -16.78 8.58
N MET A 155 7.86 -16.12 9.74
CA MET A 155 8.78 -16.54 10.81
C MET A 155 8.25 -17.72 11.65
N ASN A 156 7.08 -18.27 11.32
CA ASN A 156 6.39 -19.32 12.08
C ASN A 156 6.04 -18.91 13.53
N ASN A 157 5.99 -17.61 13.82
CA ASN A 157 5.54 -17.08 15.10
C ASN A 157 4.03 -16.83 15.06
N LEU A 158 3.27 -17.92 15.08
CA LEU A 158 1.83 -17.91 14.81
C LEU A 158 1.04 -17.11 15.87
N GLN A 159 1.48 -17.11 17.14
CA GLN A 159 0.78 -16.38 18.20
C GLN A 159 0.85 -14.86 17.99
N LEU A 160 2.01 -14.34 17.57
CA LEU A 160 2.13 -12.91 17.25
C LEU A 160 1.46 -12.58 15.92
N ALA A 161 1.58 -13.46 14.92
CA ALA A 161 0.93 -13.29 13.62
C ALA A 161 -0.59 -13.13 13.79
N GLU A 162 -1.24 -14.05 14.50
CA GLU A 162 -2.68 -14.00 14.75
C GLU A 162 -3.11 -12.70 15.44
N ARG A 163 -2.38 -12.26 16.48
CA ARG A 163 -2.69 -11.00 17.17
C ARG A 163 -2.63 -9.80 16.24
N MET A 164 -1.60 -9.72 15.40
CA MET A 164 -1.44 -8.60 14.47
C MET A 164 -2.50 -8.64 13.37
N LEU A 165 -2.83 -9.83 12.85
CA LEU A 165 -3.87 -10.02 11.84
C LEU A 165 -5.26 -9.71 12.38
N LEU A 166 -5.57 -10.09 13.63
CA LEU A 166 -6.82 -9.71 14.30
C LEU A 166 -6.90 -8.20 14.50
N ALA A 167 -5.82 -7.54 14.92
CA ALA A 167 -5.78 -6.08 15.02
C ALA A 167 -6.00 -5.39 13.65
N ALA A 168 -5.46 -5.96 12.57
CA ALA A 168 -5.73 -5.47 11.22
C ALA A 168 -7.21 -5.68 10.81
N HIS A 169 -7.82 -6.80 11.22
CA HIS A 169 -9.22 -7.09 10.97
C HIS A 169 -10.17 -6.16 11.74
N GLU A 170 -9.83 -5.79 12.98
CA GLU A 170 -10.59 -4.79 13.74
C GLU A 170 -10.60 -3.42 13.07
N LEU A 171 -9.49 -3.03 12.43
CA LEU A 171 -9.39 -1.78 11.68
C LEU A 171 -10.16 -1.83 10.36
N CYS A 172 -10.08 -2.94 9.62
CA CYS A 172 -10.80 -3.14 8.36
C CYS A 172 -11.38 -4.56 8.24
N PRO A 173 -12.61 -4.79 8.73
CA PRO A 173 -13.21 -6.13 8.70
C PRO A 173 -13.54 -6.64 7.29
N GLY A 174 -13.63 -5.73 6.32
CA GLY A 174 -14.04 -6.02 4.94
C GLY A 174 -12.89 -6.35 3.99
N ASP A 175 -11.65 -6.34 4.46
CA ASP A 175 -10.49 -6.61 3.61
C ASP A 175 -10.30 -8.12 3.40
N ALA A 176 -10.43 -8.56 2.15
CA ALA A 176 -10.29 -9.95 1.77
C ALA A 176 -8.88 -10.50 2.06
N VAL A 177 -7.84 -9.65 1.96
CA VAL A 177 -6.45 -10.07 2.21
C VAL A 177 -6.26 -10.41 3.69
N THR A 178 -6.80 -9.58 4.59
CA THR A 178 -6.71 -9.83 6.03
C THR A 178 -7.40 -11.14 6.42
N CYS A 179 -8.59 -11.41 5.88
CA CYS A 179 -9.30 -12.67 6.11
C CYS A 179 -8.53 -13.87 5.56
N HIS A 180 -7.91 -13.73 4.38
CA HIS A 180 -7.09 -14.78 3.79
C HIS A 180 -5.89 -15.14 4.67
N GLU A 181 -5.15 -14.13 5.15
CA GLU A 181 -3.97 -14.34 6.00
C GLU A 181 -4.33 -14.94 7.37
N LEU A 182 -5.49 -14.59 7.94
CA LEU A 182 -6.02 -15.24 9.14
C LEU A 182 -6.26 -16.74 8.91
N GLY A 183 -6.90 -17.10 7.79
CA GLY A 183 -7.11 -18.50 7.41
C GLY A 183 -5.81 -19.25 7.20
N VAL A 184 -4.82 -18.64 6.53
CA VAL A 184 -3.47 -19.20 6.36
C VAL A 184 -2.79 -19.42 7.71
N CYS A 185 -2.91 -18.46 8.63
CA CYS A 185 -2.35 -18.57 9.98
C CYS A 185 -3.01 -19.71 10.78
N ALA A 186 -4.35 -19.82 10.75
CA ALA A 186 -5.10 -20.88 11.40
C ALA A 186 -4.77 -22.27 10.84
N TYR A 187 -4.64 -22.37 9.51
CA TYR A 187 -4.22 -23.59 8.83
C TYR A 187 -2.83 -24.04 9.26
N LYS A 188 -1.85 -23.13 9.30
CA LYS A 188 -0.49 -23.41 9.81
C LYS A 188 -0.49 -23.82 11.28
N GLY A 189 -1.42 -23.28 12.07
CA GLY A 189 -1.59 -23.62 13.49
C GLY A 189 -2.29 -24.95 13.76
N GLY A 190 -2.78 -25.64 12.73
CA GLY A 190 -3.52 -26.91 12.87
C GLY A 190 -4.99 -26.74 13.28
N ASN A 191 -5.49 -25.51 13.40
CA ASN A 191 -6.88 -25.21 13.74
C ASN A 191 -7.73 -25.14 12.47
N VAL A 192 -7.93 -26.28 11.81
CA VAL A 192 -8.68 -26.38 10.54
C VAL A 192 -10.16 -25.95 10.68
N ALA A 193 -10.70 -25.95 11.90
CA ALA A 193 -12.06 -25.48 12.16
C ALA A 193 -12.22 -23.95 12.13
N GLN A 194 -11.12 -23.20 12.24
CA GLN A 194 -11.08 -21.73 12.24
C GLN A 194 -10.44 -21.15 10.96
N ALA A 195 -9.91 -22.01 10.08
CA ALA A 195 -9.28 -21.64 8.81
C ALA A 195 -10.30 -21.53 7.66
#